data_AF-A0A512C4P2-F1
#
_entry.id   AF-A0A512C4P2-F1
#
_cell.length_a   1.000
_cell.length_b   1.000
_cell.length_c   1.000
_cell.angle_alpha   90.00
_cell.angle_beta   90.00
_cell.angle_gamma   90.00
#
_symmetry.space_group_name_H-M   'P 1'
#
loop_
_entity.id
_entity.type
_entity.pdbx_description
1 polymer ?
#
loop_
_entity_poly.entity_id
_entity_poly.type
_entity_poly.pdbx_seq_one_letter_code
_entity_poly.pdbx_strand_id
1 'polypeptide(L)'
;MDCIMFKTLVGSVIAATLVSTSALATEFPKKFQGVWTGSAETCDLYKRGRSLKASDHQWVKIAAKEVTGTTQGRIIGPSRPGAIEITDSSQDISVEFSLDRNGSLLYETLSGARAGLTYFRCQ
;
A
#
# COMPACT_ATOMS: atom_id res chain seq x y z
N MET A 1 52.80 2.76 -53.83
CA MET A 1 52.55 3.73 -52.75
C MET A 1 51.10 3.60 -52.34
N ASP A 2 50.92 2.99 -51.17
CA ASP A 2 49.88 3.19 -50.13
C ASP A 2 48.40 3.05 -50.53
N CYS A 3 47.74 1.94 -50.15
CA CYS A 3 47.03 1.70 -48.87
C CYS A 3 45.66 2.37 -48.78
N ILE A 4 44.59 1.58 -48.68
CA ILE A 4 43.52 1.68 -47.67
C ILE A 4 42.65 0.40 -47.74
N MET A 5 42.74 -0.40 -46.68
CA MET A 5 41.75 -1.38 -46.24
C MET A 5 40.50 -0.64 -45.75
N PHE A 6 39.30 -1.22 -45.90
CA PHE A 6 38.43 -1.56 -44.75
C PHE A 6 37.21 -2.39 -45.20
N LYS A 7 37.16 -3.66 -44.77
CA LYS A 7 35.97 -4.52 -44.71
C LYS A 7 35.07 -4.04 -43.57
N THR A 8 33.73 -4.05 -43.70
CA THR A 8 32.81 -4.73 -42.73
C THR A 8 31.32 -4.68 -43.10
N LEU A 9 30.75 -5.88 -43.28
CA LEU A 9 29.49 -6.45 -42.74
C LEU A 9 28.16 -5.65 -42.76
N VAL A 10 27.18 -6.29 -43.43
CA VAL A 10 25.75 -5.98 -43.50
C VAL A 10 25.08 -6.16 -42.13
N GLY A 11 24.55 -5.07 -41.57
CA GLY A 11 23.82 -5.06 -40.30
C GLY A 11 22.32 -5.33 -40.51
N SER A 12 21.84 -6.45 -40.00
CA SER A 12 20.42 -6.74 -39.79
C SER A 12 20.05 -6.30 -38.37
N VAL A 13 19.12 -5.37 -38.21
CA VAL A 13 18.63 -4.90 -36.90
C VAL A 13 17.14 -5.21 -36.81
N ILE A 14 16.82 -6.31 -36.14
CA ILE A 14 15.45 -6.63 -35.72
C ILE A 14 15.14 -5.75 -34.51
N ALA A 15 14.30 -4.74 -34.71
CA ALA A 15 13.78 -3.90 -33.64
C ALA A 15 12.74 -4.69 -32.82
N ALA A 16 13.20 -5.34 -31.74
CA ALA A 16 12.32 -5.93 -30.74
C ALA A 16 11.65 -4.81 -29.93
N THR A 17 10.40 -4.48 -30.24
CA THR A 17 9.56 -3.61 -29.42
C THR A 17 9.21 -4.34 -28.13
N LEU A 18 10.02 -4.13 -27.09
CA LEU A 18 9.73 -4.49 -25.72
C LEU A 18 8.49 -3.70 -25.27
N VAL A 19 7.32 -4.33 -25.32
CA VAL A 19 6.14 -3.86 -24.58
C VAL A 19 6.46 -4.06 -23.11
N SER A 20 6.90 -3.00 -22.45
CA SER A 20 6.98 -2.96 -21.00
C SER A 20 5.55 -3.04 -20.45
N THR A 21 5.08 -4.25 -20.15
CA THR A 21 3.95 -4.44 -19.22
C THR A 21 4.38 -3.88 -17.88
N SER A 22 4.04 -2.62 -17.63
CA SER A 22 4.10 -2.04 -16.30
C SER A 22 3.18 -2.88 -15.42
N ALA A 23 3.78 -3.68 -14.54
CA ALA A 23 3.09 -4.21 -13.37
C ALA A 23 2.44 -3.01 -12.68
N LEU A 24 1.13 -2.89 -12.82
CA LEU A 24 0.34 -1.84 -12.21
C LEU A 24 0.52 -2.05 -10.71
N ALA A 25 1.44 -1.29 -10.10
CA ALA A 25 1.55 -1.24 -8.66
C ALA A 25 0.20 -0.73 -8.17
N THR A 26 -0.66 -1.63 -7.70
CA THR A 26 -1.97 -1.29 -7.18
C THR A 26 -1.72 -0.37 -6.00
N GLU A 27 -1.92 0.94 -6.16
CA GLU A 27 -1.77 1.90 -5.08
C GLU A 27 -3.04 1.95 -4.22
N PHE A 28 -2.87 2.27 -2.93
CA PHE A 28 -3.98 2.48 -2.02
C PHE A 28 -4.80 3.66 -2.53
N PRO A 29 -6.13 3.54 -2.69
CA PRO A 29 -6.94 4.67 -3.10
C PRO A 29 -6.78 5.83 -2.12
N LYS A 30 -6.67 7.05 -2.63
CA LYS A 30 -6.37 8.27 -1.84
C LYS A 30 -7.27 8.48 -0.63
N LYS A 31 -8.52 8.01 -0.69
CA LYS A 31 -9.48 8.08 0.42
C LYS A 31 -9.04 7.29 1.67
N PHE A 32 -8.32 6.18 1.49
CA PHE A 32 -7.77 5.38 2.60
C PHE A 32 -6.45 5.95 3.12
N GLN A 33 -5.72 6.69 2.28
CA GLN A 33 -4.41 7.21 2.66
C GLN A 33 -4.52 8.21 3.82
N GLY A 34 -3.61 8.09 4.77
CA GLY A 34 -3.58 8.92 5.98
C GLY A 34 -3.27 8.11 7.23
N VAL A 35 -3.45 8.76 8.36
CA VAL A 35 -3.24 8.17 9.69
C VAL A 35 -4.60 7.96 10.34
N TRP A 36 -4.79 6.76 10.87
CA TRP A 36 -6.02 6.31 11.48
C TRP A 36 -5.71 5.80 12.88
N THR A 37 -6.49 6.20 13.87
CA THR A 37 -6.19 5.94 15.29
C THR A 37 -7.42 5.41 16.00
N GLY A 38 -7.23 4.52 16.97
CA GLY A 38 -8.33 3.97 17.77
C GLY A 38 -8.94 4.97 18.77
N SER A 39 -8.22 6.05 19.09
CA SER A 39 -8.68 7.10 20.02
C SER A 39 -8.13 8.49 19.66
N ALA A 40 -8.81 9.53 20.15
CA ALA A 40 -8.35 10.92 20.03
C ALA A 40 -6.99 11.15 20.72
N GLU A 41 -6.78 10.51 21.89
CA GLU A 41 -5.51 10.55 22.61
C GLU A 41 -4.34 10.03 21.75
N THR A 42 -4.55 8.92 21.04
CA THR A 42 -3.53 8.35 20.16
C THR A 42 -3.20 9.30 18.99
N CYS A 43 -4.21 9.98 18.45
CA CYS A 43 -4.00 11.01 17.41
C CYS A 43 -3.20 12.21 17.94
N ASP A 44 -3.49 12.68 19.15
CA ASP A 44 -2.73 13.77 19.77
C ASP A 44 -1.27 13.39 20.02
N LEU A 45 -1.01 12.15 20.45
CA LEU A 45 0.34 11.61 20.59
C LEU A 45 1.07 11.58 19.24
N TYR A 46 0.40 11.10 18.17
CA TYR A 46 0.95 11.11 16.82
C TYR A 46 1.35 12.53 16.37
N LYS A 47 0.45 13.50 16.54
CA LYS A 47 0.67 14.90 16.14
C LYS A 47 1.83 15.56 16.87
N ARG A 48 2.07 15.18 18.13
CA ARG A 48 3.20 15.67 18.93
C ARG A 48 4.54 15.03 18.53
N GLY A 49 4.57 14.21 17.48
CA GLY A 49 5.76 13.54 17.00
C GLY A 49 6.28 12.46 17.97
N ARG A 50 5.42 11.97 18.88
CA ARG A 50 5.79 10.88 19.77
C ARG A 50 5.83 9.58 18.98
N SER A 51 6.81 8.74 19.28
CA SER A 51 6.87 7.40 18.70
C SER A 51 5.67 6.59 19.19
N LEU A 52 4.76 6.27 18.29
CA LEU A 52 3.65 5.36 18.56
C LEU A 52 4.14 3.93 18.37
N LYS A 53 4.16 3.17 19.46
CA LYS A 53 4.40 1.72 19.38
C LYS A 53 3.09 1.01 19.12
N ALA A 54 3.11 0.06 18.19
CA ALA A 54 1.96 -0.79 17.86
C ALA A 54 1.41 -1.56 19.07
N SER A 55 2.25 -1.86 20.07
CA SER A 55 1.88 -2.57 21.31
C SER A 55 1.05 -1.75 22.28
N ASP A 56 1.21 -0.43 22.27
CA ASP A 56 0.72 0.45 23.33
C ASP A 56 -0.55 1.19 22.89
N HIS A 57 -0.64 1.47 21.59
CA HIS A 57 -1.73 2.22 21.00
C HIS A 57 -2.19 1.58 19.69
N GLN A 58 -3.50 1.60 19.46
CA GLN A 58 -4.09 1.14 18.21
C GLN A 58 -4.02 2.27 17.16
N TRP A 59 -3.24 2.09 16.11
CA TRP A 59 -3.13 3.04 15.01
C TRP A 59 -2.63 2.36 13.73
N VAL A 60 -3.00 2.91 12.58
CA VAL A 60 -2.45 2.52 11.28
C VAL A 60 -2.18 3.75 10.42
N LYS A 61 -1.07 3.72 9.69
CA LYS A 61 -0.76 4.68 8.64
C LYS A 61 -0.81 3.95 7.30
N ILE A 62 -1.74 4.39 6.47
CA ILE A 62 -1.92 3.89 5.10
C ILE A 62 -1.22 4.87 4.16
N ALA A 63 -0.11 4.43 3.58
CA ALA A 63 0.60 5.14 2.53
C ALA A 63 0.11 4.68 1.15
N ALA A 64 0.77 5.10 0.07
CA ALA A 64 0.36 4.70 -1.28
C ALA A 64 0.55 3.20 -1.55
N LYS A 65 1.50 2.54 -0.89
CA LYS A 65 1.91 1.16 -1.22
C LYS A 65 1.97 0.22 -0.01
N GLU A 66 1.88 0.77 1.19
CA GLU A 66 2.09 0.04 2.43
C GLU A 66 1.16 0.54 3.54
N VAL A 67 0.91 -0.35 4.48
CA VAL A 67 0.27 -0.07 5.77
C VAL A 67 1.29 -0.35 6.85
N THR A 68 1.35 0.54 7.84
CA THR A 68 2.25 0.45 9.00
C THR A 68 1.49 0.77 10.28
N GLY A 69 1.95 0.27 11.42
CA GLY A 69 1.32 0.51 12.73
C GLY A 69 0.97 -0.80 13.42
N THR A 70 -0.22 -0.86 14.05
CA THR A 70 -0.78 -2.07 14.64
C THR A 70 -0.94 -3.20 13.62
N THR A 71 -1.23 -2.83 12.38
CA THR A 71 -1.28 -3.73 11.23
C THR A 71 -0.24 -3.29 10.23
N GLN A 72 0.54 -4.24 9.72
CA GLN A 72 1.61 -3.95 8.77
C GLN A 72 1.46 -4.81 7.53
N GLY A 73 1.34 -4.20 6.36
CA GLY A 73 1.09 -5.01 5.17
C GLY A 73 1.16 -4.26 3.86
N ARG A 74 0.93 -5.02 2.79
CA ARG A 74 0.90 -4.54 1.41
C ARG A 74 -0.44 -4.86 0.78
N ILE A 75 -0.83 -4.03 -0.19
CA ILE A 75 -2.08 -4.20 -0.93
C ILE A 75 -2.01 -5.50 -1.73
N ILE A 76 -3.07 -6.30 -1.63
CA ILE A 76 -3.36 -7.38 -2.56
C ILE A 76 -4.24 -6.85 -3.69
N GLY A 77 -5.31 -6.13 -3.34
CA GLY A 77 -6.23 -5.55 -4.30
C GLY A 77 -7.58 -5.15 -3.69
N PRO A 78 -8.58 -4.83 -4.51
CA PRO A 78 -9.95 -4.64 -4.05
C PRO A 78 -10.58 -5.99 -3.64
N SER A 79 -11.22 -6.06 -2.47
CA SER A 79 -11.96 -7.26 -2.03
C SER A 79 -13.44 -7.21 -2.40
N ARG A 80 -14.09 -6.07 -2.13
CA ARG A 80 -15.51 -5.80 -2.44
C ARG A 80 -15.71 -4.29 -2.67
N PRO A 81 -16.88 -3.86 -3.19
CA PRO A 81 -17.12 -2.44 -3.43
C PRO A 81 -16.87 -1.59 -2.19
N GLY A 82 -15.87 -0.71 -2.26
CA GLY A 82 -15.49 0.18 -1.17
C GLY A 82 -14.52 -0.40 -0.13
N ALA A 83 -14.02 -1.62 -0.34
CA ALA A 83 -13.04 -2.27 0.53
C ALA A 83 -11.80 -2.73 -0.25
N ILE A 84 -10.70 -2.89 0.48
CA ILE A 84 -9.40 -3.31 -0.04
C ILE A 84 -8.81 -4.37 0.87
N GLU A 85 -8.16 -5.36 0.28
CA GLU A 85 -7.48 -6.43 0.97
C GLU A 85 -5.98 -6.18 1.00
N ILE A 86 -5.38 -6.49 2.14
CA ILE A 86 -3.95 -6.46 2.36
C ILE A 86 -3.50 -7.81 2.90
N THR A 87 -2.23 -8.15 2.67
CA THR A 87 -1.56 -9.21 3.43
C THR A 87 -0.85 -8.56 4.60
N ASP A 88 -1.23 -8.91 5.84
CA ASP A 88 -0.46 -8.57 7.03
C ASP A 88 0.85 -9.35 7.00
N SER A 89 1.96 -8.64 6.84
CA SER A 89 3.30 -9.21 6.74
C SER A 89 3.81 -9.77 8.06
N SER A 90 3.18 -9.41 9.19
CA SER A 90 3.57 -9.89 10.53
C SER A 90 2.95 -11.25 10.86
N GLN A 91 1.75 -11.51 10.35
CA GLN A 91 0.94 -12.67 10.71
C GLN A 91 0.64 -13.60 9.53
N ASP A 92 1.00 -13.19 8.30
CA ASP A 92 0.68 -13.89 7.05
C ASP A 92 -0.83 -14.16 6.90
N ILE A 93 -1.65 -13.20 7.36
CA ILE A 93 -3.10 -13.23 7.27
C ILE A 93 -3.63 -12.14 6.34
N SER A 94 -4.75 -12.41 5.68
CA SER A 94 -5.46 -11.42 4.88
C SER A 94 -6.30 -10.51 5.77
N VAL A 95 -6.16 -9.20 5.59
CA VAL A 95 -6.93 -8.19 6.30
C VAL A 95 -7.67 -7.31 5.30
N GLU A 96 -8.95 -7.08 5.55
CA GLU A 96 -9.79 -6.17 4.77
C GLU A 96 -9.90 -4.82 5.47
N PHE A 97 -9.63 -3.74 4.73
CA PHE A 97 -9.97 -2.39 5.11
C PHE A 97 -11.18 -1.88 4.35
N SER A 98 -12.13 -1.27 5.05
CA SER A 98 -13.27 -0.59 4.44
C SER A 98 -13.53 0.75 5.12
N LEU A 99 -14.14 1.68 4.40
CA LEU A 99 -14.53 2.98 4.96
C LEU A 99 -16.03 2.99 5.24
N ASP A 100 -16.43 3.76 6.24
CA ASP A 100 -17.84 4.15 6.36
C ASP A 100 -18.29 5.01 5.18
N ARG A 101 -19.59 5.31 5.12
CA ARG A 101 -20.17 6.11 4.03
C ARG A 101 -19.54 7.49 3.91
N ASN A 102 -19.09 8.08 5.01
CA ASN A 102 -18.52 9.42 5.03
C ASN A 102 -16.99 9.44 4.86
N GLY A 103 -16.32 8.28 4.84
CA GLY A 103 -14.86 8.19 4.80
C GLY A 103 -14.17 8.72 6.07
N SER A 104 -14.91 8.76 7.18
CA SER A 104 -14.48 9.24 8.49
C SER A 104 -13.98 8.12 9.41
N LEU A 105 -14.49 6.91 9.20
CA LEU A 105 -14.11 5.71 9.92
C LEU A 105 -13.47 4.70 8.98
N LEU A 106 -12.42 4.07 9.46
CA LEU A 106 -11.79 2.93 8.82
C LEU A 106 -12.11 1.69 9.66
N TYR A 107 -12.72 0.70 9.02
CA TYR A 107 -12.94 -0.62 9.58
C TYR A 107 -11.86 -1.56 9.06
N GLU A 108 -11.21 -2.25 9.98
CA GLU A 108 -10.31 -3.35 9.70
C GLU A 108 -10.99 -4.65 10.09
N THR A 109 -10.94 -5.67 9.25
CA THR A 109 -11.54 -6.97 9.53
C THR A 109 -10.62 -8.04 9.01
N LEU A 110 -10.29 -9.03 9.83
CA LEU A 110 -9.57 -10.20 9.33
C LEU A 110 -10.46 -10.92 8.32
N SER A 111 -9.90 -11.29 7.17
CA SER A 111 -10.68 -11.89 6.09
C SER A 111 -11.30 -13.20 6.56
N GLY A 112 -12.63 -13.30 6.49
CA GLY A 112 -13.40 -14.45 6.98
C GLY A 112 -13.74 -14.43 8.48
N ALA A 113 -13.29 -13.42 9.23
CA ALA A 113 -13.64 -13.25 10.64
C ALA A 113 -14.86 -12.35 10.85
N ARG A 114 -15.46 -12.44 12.04
CA ARG A 114 -16.55 -11.55 12.51
C ARG A 114 -16.08 -10.43 13.44
N ALA A 115 -14.82 -10.48 13.87
CA ALA A 115 -14.22 -9.45 14.70
C ALA A 115 -13.44 -8.47 13.83
N GLY A 116 -13.55 -7.19 14.16
CA GLY A 116 -12.87 -6.12 13.45
C GLY A 116 -12.51 -4.98 14.37
N LEU A 117 -11.58 -4.15 13.93
CA LEU A 117 -11.16 -2.94 14.59
C LEU A 117 -11.77 -1.72 13.88
N THR A 118 -12.05 -0.68 14.65
CA THR A 118 -12.52 0.61 14.12
C THR A 118 -11.49 1.68 14.43
N TYR A 119 -11.21 2.53 13.46
CA TYR A 119 -10.30 3.65 13.57
C TYR A 119 -10.96 4.94 13.11
N PHE A 120 -10.53 6.05 13.69
CA PHE A 120 -10.90 7.41 13.31
C PHE A 120 -9.76 8.05 12.52
N ARG A 121 -10.11 8.86 11.51
CA ARG A 121 -9.10 9.62 10.78
C ARG A 121 -8.45 10.65 11.70
N CYS A 122 -7.13 10.61 11.82
CA CYS A 122 -6.37 11.63 12.53
C CYS A 122 -6.15 12.82 11.59
N GLN A 123 -6.76 13.96 11.92
CA GLN A 123 -6.68 15.23 11.17
C GLN A 123 -5.77 16.22 11.88
#